data_AF-A0A428NXZ5-F1
#
_entry.id   AF-A0A428NXZ5-F1
#
_cell.length_a   1.000
_cell.length_b   1.000
_cell.length_c   1.000
_cell.angle_alpha   90.00
_cell.angle_beta   90.00
_cell.angle_gamma   90.00
#
_symmetry.space_group_name_H-M   'P 1'
#
loop_
_entity.id
_entity.type
_entity.pdbx_description
1 polymer ?
#
loop_
_entity_poly.entity_id
_entity_poly.type
_entity_poly.pdbx_seq_one_letter_code
_entity_poly.pdbx_strand_id
1 'polypeptide(L)'
;MPRAKKTPTTTELSVKPPRKKPGPKPKPISERVHKRAKPIQRIEKSYSQRTKEDVLLYLLNHTIYDPDSWKSVNCYRKPFQRDAAKHFKIPEATIHTWWKNRTSILNREKKSRKKRTSKDQPATDAGETVPSETGTAEPEVPEGSETSASASEQADRESTVPESAAPDSVAEDLAAEASAAAVEASPGSSELQNQ
;
A
#
# COMPACT_ATOMS: atom_id res chain seq x y z
N MET A 1 35.81 13.83 67.68
CA MET A 1 34.43 13.38 67.96
C MET A 1 33.77 12.95 66.64
N PRO A 2 33.37 11.67 66.48
CA PRO A 2 32.94 11.08 65.21
C PRO A 2 31.46 11.38 64.86
N ARG A 3 31.18 11.65 63.58
CA ARG A 3 29.84 11.89 63.02
C ARG A 3 29.28 10.58 62.42
N ALA A 4 27.97 10.40 62.60
CA ALA A 4 27.21 9.15 62.48
C ALA A 4 27.33 8.37 61.15
N LYS A 5 27.17 7.05 61.29
CA LYS A 5 27.14 6.02 60.24
C LYS A 5 25.86 6.15 59.40
N LYS A 6 26.01 6.03 58.07
CA LYS A 6 24.91 5.93 57.09
C LYS A 6 24.24 4.56 57.24
N THR A 7 22.93 4.52 57.36
CA THR A 7 22.12 3.30 57.32
C THR A 7 22.07 2.73 55.89
N PRO A 8 22.06 1.40 55.72
CA PRO A 8 21.94 0.79 54.40
C PRO A 8 20.50 0.83 53.89
N THR A 9 20.37 1.18 52.61
CA THR A 9 19.18 1.15 51.76
C THR A 9 18.50 -0.21 51.79
N THR A 10 17.26 -0.24 52.26
CA THR A 10 16.34 -1.38 52.19
C THR A 10 16.08 -1.75 50.73
N THR A 11 16.60 -2.91 50.33
CA THR A 11 16.25 -3.61 49.09
C THR A 11 14.76 -3.91 49.08
N GLU A 12 14.00 -3.13 48.31
CA GLU A 12 12.58 -3.41 48.05
C GLU A 12 12.48 -4.61 47.12
N LEU A 13 12.16 -5.78 47.69
CA LEU A 13 11.90 -6.99 46.93
C LEU A 13 10.58 -6.81 46.17
N SER A 14 10.66 -6.63 44.86
CA SER A 14 9.54 -6.67 43.92
C SER A 14 8.82 -8.03 43.99
N VAL A 15 7.81 -8.13 44.83
CA VAL A 15 6.93 -9.30 44.92
C VAL A 15 5.99 -9.28 43.71
N LYS A 16 6.22 -10.21 42.77
CA LYS A 16 5.29 -10.43 41.64
C LYS A 16 3.88 -10.69 42.19
N PRO A 17 2.83 -10.09 41.62
CA PRO A 17 1.47 -10.28 42.11
C PRO A 17 1.12 -11.78 42.07
N PRO A 18 0.41 -12.29 43.09
CA PRO A 18 0.08 -13.70 43.20
C PRO A 18 -0.70 -14.15 41.96
N ARG A 19 -0.22 -15.24 41.32
CA ARG A 19 -0.86 -15.80 40.13
C ARG A 19 -2.27 -16.27 40.52
N LYS A 20 -3.26 -15.89 39.73
CA LYS A 20 -4.61 -16.46 39.89
C LYS A 20 -4.54 -17.96 39.69
N LYS A 21 -5.26 -18.70 40.54
CA LYS A 21 -5.39 -20.16 40.38
C LYS A 21 -5.93 -20.45 38.97
N PRO A 22 -5.44 -21.50 38.29
CA PRO A 22 -5.96 -21.91 37.01
C PRO A 22 -7.48 -22.01 37.06
N GLY A 23 -8.15 -21.50 36.02
CA GLY A 23 -9.60 -21.66 35.90
C GLY A 23 -9.99 -23.14 35.84
N PRO A 24 -11.28 -23.45 36.02
CA PRO A 24 -11.81 -24.79 35.84
C PRO A 24 -11.34 -25.37 34.50
N LYS A 25 -10.96 -26.65 34.51
CA LYS A 25 -10.58 -27.35 33.28
C LYS A 25 -11.74 -27.22 32.28
N PRO A 26 -11.45 -26.95 31.00
CA PRO A 26 -12.50 -26.78 30.01
C PRO A 26 -13.29 -28.09 29.91
N LYS A 27 -14.62 -27.97 29.74
CA LYS A 27 -15.52 -29.13 29.64
C LYS A 27 -15.01 -30.14 28.60
N PRO A 28 -15.19 -31.45 28.84
CA PRO A 28 -14.82 -32.47 27.85
C PRO A 28 -15.60 -32.25 26.55
N ILE A 29 -15.05 -32.71 25.42
CA ILE A 29 -15.62 -32.45 24.09
C ILE A 29 -17.07 -32.93 23.97
N SER A 30 -17.44 -33.99 24.71
CA SER A 30 -18.79 -34.58 24.80
C SER A 30 -19.81 -33.63 25.42
N GLU A 31 -19.41 -32.77 26.36
CA GLU A 31 -20.28 -31.83 27.06
C GLU A 31 -20.28 -30.43 26.44
N ARG A 32 -19.41 -30.18 25.46
CA ARG A 32 -19.36 -28.87 24.79
C ARG A 32 -20.52 -28.77 23.80
N VAL A 33 -21.38 -27.77 23.99
CA VAL A 33 -22.40 -27.40 22.99
C VAL A 33 -21.70 -26.93 21.72
N HIS A 34 -21.79 -27.72 20.65
CA HIS A 34 -21.23 -27.37 19.36
C HIS A 34 -22.03 -26.21 18.74
N LYS A 35 -21.40 -25.05 18.56
CA LYS A 35 -21.97 -23.91 17.84
C LYS A 35 -21.41 -23.90 16.42
N ARG A 36 -22.28 -24.01 15.41
CA ARG A 36 -21.86 -23.89 14.00
C ARG A 36 -21.30 -22.49 13.77
N ALA A 37 -20.19 -22.40 13.06
CA ALA A 37 -19.66 -21.12 12.61
C ALA A 37 -20.69 -20.44 11.68
N LYS A 38 -20.78 -19.11 11.75
CA LYS A 38 -21.62 -18.36 10.80
C LYS A 38 -21.10 -18.58 9.37
N PRO A 39 -21.99 -18.68 8.37
CA PRO A 39 -21.58 -18.74 6.97
C PRO A 39 -20.63 -17.59 6.65
N ILE A 40 -19.55 -17.89 5.90
CA ILE A 40 -18.58 -16.89 5.47
C ILE A 40 -19.28 -15.95 4.49
N GLN A 41 -19.59 -14.74 4.94
CA GLN A 41 -20.35 -13.77 4.15
C GLN A 41 -19.55 -13.21 2.98
N ARG A 42 -18.24 -13.02 3.16
CA ARG A 42 -17.36 -12.40 2.17
C ARG A 42 -15.94 -12.92 2.29
N ILE A 43 -15.35 -13.28 1.16
CA ILE A 43 -13.93 -13.59 1.07
C ILE A 43 -13.18 -12.26 0.93
N GLU A 44 -12.52 -11.82 2.00
CA GLU A 44 -11.67 -10.63 1.98
C GLU A 44 -10.27 -11.00 1.49
N LYS A 45 -9.87 -10.44 0.34
CA LYS A 45 -8.49 -10.56 -0.15
C LYS A 45 -7.60 -9.56 0.59
N SER A 46 -6.64 -10.05 1.36
CA SER A 46 -5.58 -9.24 1.93
C SER A 46 -4.41 -9.16 0.95
N TYR A 47 -4.01 -7.94 0.60
CA TYR A 47 -2.86 -7.69 -0.28
C TYR A 47 -1.66 -7.29 0.56
N SER A 48 -0.52 -7.92 0.28
CA SER A 48 0.75 -7.62 0.96
C SER A 48 1.16 -6.17 0.71
N GLN A 49 1.97 -5.62 1.63
CA GLN A 49 2.48 -4.26 1.49
C GLN A 49 3.32 -4.10 0.21
N ARG A 50 4.18 -5.09 -0.09
CA ARG A 50 4.99 -5.13 -1.31
C ARG A 50 4.11 -5.05 -2.57
N THR A 51 3.04 -5.84 -2.63
CA THR A 51 2.10 -5.81 -3.76
C THR A 51 1.48 -4.43 -3.95
N LYS A 52 1.16 -3.71 -2.86
CA LYS A 52 0.64 -2.34 -2.96
C LYS A 52 1.69 -1.39 -3.50
N GLU A 53 2.93 -1.52 -3.07
CA GLU A 53 4.06 -0.71 -3.53
C GLU A 53 4.34 -0.98 -5.02
N ASP A 54 4.37 -2.24 -5.44
CA ASP A 54 4.56 -2.64 -6.84
C ASP A 54 3.48 -2.04 -7.75
N VAL A 55 2.21 -2.07 -7.34
CA VAL A 55 1.09 -1.47 -8.07
C VAL A 55 1.25 0.04 -8.19
N LEU A 56 1.63 0.71 -7.09
CA LEU A 56 1.84 2.16 -7.10
C LEU A 56 3.04 2.55 -7.98
N LEU A 57 4.11 1.76 -7.94
CA LEU A 57 5.31 1.97 -8.74
C LEU A 57 5.01 1.75 -10.23
N TYR A 58 4.21 0.73 -10.56
CA TYR A 58 3.71 0.50 -11.90
C TYR A 58 2.95 1.72 -12.41
N LEU A 59 2.02 2.27 -11.62
CA LEU A 59 1.23 3.44 -12.00
C LEU A 59 2.09 4.70 -12.23
N LEU A 60 3.21 4.84 -11.52
CA LEU A 60 4.10 6.00 -11.62
C LEU A 60 5.09 5.89 -12.78
N ASN A 61 5.71 4.72 -12.95
CA ASN A 61 6.89 4.58 -13.81
C ASN A 61 6.58 3.94 -15.16
N HIS A 62 5.57 3.08 -15.23
CA HIS A 62 5.27 2.35 -16.46
C HIS A 62 4.70 3.27 -17.55
N THR A 63 4.86 2.88 -18.81
CA THR A 63 4.27 3.52 -19.97
C THR A 63 3.57 2.47 -20.82
N ILE A 64 2.41 2.80 -21.37
CA ILE A 64 1.60 1.90 -22.19
C ILE A 64 1.55 2.49 -23.59
N TYR A 65 1.87 1.67 -24.58
CA TYR A 65 1.67 2.03 -25.99
C TYR A 65 0.16 2.05 -26.29
N ASP A 66 -0.33 3.21 -26.67
CA ASP A 66 -1.70 3.44 -27.09
C ASP A 66 -1.75 4.58 -28.11
N PRO A 67 -1.67 4.26 -29.41
CA PRO A 67 -1.67 5.27 -30.47
C PRO A 67 -3.01 5.99 -30.62
N ASP A 68 -4.12 5.39 -30.15
CA ASP A 68 -5.47 5.92 -30.38
C ASP A 68 -5.93 6.89 -29.27
N SER A 69 -5.24 6.91 -28.12
CA SER A 69 -5.62 7.80 -27.02
C SER A 69 -5.08 9.21 -27.21
N TRP A 70 -5.97 10.19 -27.11
CA TRP A 70 -5.63 11.61 -27.05
C TRP A 70 -4.69 12.00 -25.88
N LYS A 71 -4.64 11.19 -24.81
CA LYS A 71 -3.70 11.35 -23.68
C LYS A 71 -2.32 10.73 -23.93
N SER A 72 -2.10 10.14 -25.09
CA SER A 72 -0.80 9.58 -25.45
C SER A 72 0.11 10.68 -26.00
N VAL A 73 1.37 10.65 -25.61
CA VAL A 73 2.44 11.48 -26.17
C VAL A 73 3.36 10.51 -26.91
N ASN A 74 3.59 10.73 -28.20
CA ASN A 74 4.33 9.81 -29.07
C ASN A 74 3.78 8.37 -29.02
N CYS A 75 2.46 8.20 -29.00
CA CYS A 75 1.77 6.91 -28.85
C CYS A 75 2.01 6.21 -27.50
N TYR A 76 2.60 6.87 -26.50
CA TYR A 76 2.77 6.32 -25.15
C TYR A 76 1.99 7.13 -24.12
N ARG A 77 1.28 6.45 -23.22
CA ARG A 77 0.54 7.07 -22.11
C ARG A 77 0.93 6.46 -20.77
N LYS A 78 0.65 7.16 -19.67
CA LYS A 78 0.73 6.56 -18.33
C LYS A 78 -0.38 5.51 -18.13
N PRO A 79 -0.11 4.41 -17.43
CA PRO A 79 -1.11 3.40 -17.12
C PRO A 79 -2.23 3.98 -16.26
N PHE A 80 -3.47 3.57 -16.55
CA PHE A 80 -4.61 3.86 -15.70
C PHE A 80 -4.82 2.77 -14.64
N GLN A 81 -5.70 3.05 -13.68
CA GLN A 81 -6.09 2.10 -12.63
C GLN A 81 -6.67 0.81 -13.22
N ARG A 82 -7.47 0.90 -14.29
CA ARG A 82 -7.94 -0.25 -15.09
C ARG A 82 -6.81 -1.12 -15.66
N ASP A 83 -5.68 -0.53 -16.04
CA ASP A 83 -4.56 -1.28 -16.63
C ASP A 83 -3.81 -2.04 -15.53
N ALA A 84 -3.58 -1.40 -14.39
CA ALA A 84 -3.06 -2.05 -13.20
C ALA A 84 -3.99 -3.15 -12.68
N ALA A 85 -5.31 -2.95 -12.76
CA ALA A 85 -6.29 -3.95 -12.37
C ALA A 85 -6.16 -5.24 -13.19
N LYS A 86 -5.98 -5.11 -14.51
CA LYS A 86 -5.73 -6.23 -15.42
C LYS A 86 -4.38 -6.90 -15.14
N HIS A 87 -3.32 -6.11 -14.94
CA HIS A 87 -1.97 -6.62 -14.73
C HIS A 87 -1.82 -7.40 -13.42
N PHE A 88 -2.30 -6.84 -12.30
CA PHE A 88 -2.13 -7.43 -10.97
C PHE A 88 -3.32 -8.30 -10.51
N LYS A 89 -4.41 -8.36 -11.30
CA LYS A 89 -5.66 -9.07 -10.97
C LYS A 89 -6.29 -8.56 -9.65
N ILE A 90 -6.25 -7.25 -9.47
CA ILE A 90 -6.77 -6.54 -8.29
C ILE A 90 -7.93 -5.66 -8.75
N PRO A 91 -9.06 -5.62 -8.02
CA PRO A 91 -10.18 -4.75 -8.40
C PRO A 91 -9.78 -3.28 -8.49
N GLU A 92 -10.26 -2.58 -9.52
CA GLU A 92 -9.94 -1.17 -9.76
C GLU A 92 -10.29 -0.28 -8.56
N ALA A 93 -11.43 -0.52 -7.91
CA ALA A 93 -11.84 0.20 -6.71
C ALA A 93 -10.81 0.09 -5.56
N THR A 94 -10.15 -1.06 -5.44
CA THR A 94 -9.11 -1.28 -4.41
C THR A 94 -7.85 -0.47 -4.75
N ILE A 95 -7.44 -0.50 -6.02
CA ILE A 95 -6.29 0.28 -6.51
C ILE A 95 -6.55 1.78 -6.35
N HIS A 96 -7.77 2.23 -6.62
CA HIS A 96 -8.19 3.61 -6.43
C HIS A 96 -8.01 4.07 -4.97
N THR A 97 -8.45 3.27 -4.01
CA THR A 97 -8.25 3.56 -2.58
C THR A 97 -6.75 3.62 -2.21
N TRP A 98 -5.91 2.75 -2.78
CA TRP A 98 -4.47 2.80 -2.52
C TRP A 98 -3.80 4.02 -3.15
N TRP A 99 -4.23 4.41 -4.35
CA TRP A 99 -3.71 5.60 -5.03
C TRP A 99 -3.98 6.87 -4.21
N LYS A 100 -5.19 7.01 -3.64
CA LYS A 100 -5.52 8.10 -2.72
C LYS A 100 -4.64 8.12 -1.47
N ASN A 101 -4.29 6.94 -0.95
CA ASN A 101 -3.48 6.77 0.26
C ASN A 101 -1.98 6.50 -0.03
N ARG A 102 -1.50 6.79 -1.24
CA ARG A 102 -0.17 6.36 -1.71
C ARG A 102 0.98 6.84 -0.83
N THR A 103 0.90 8.07 -0.32
CA THR A 103 1.92 8.65 0.56
C THR A 103 2.03 7.91 1.89
N SER A 104 0.91 7.45 2.44
CA SER A 104 0.88 6.66 3.67
C SER A 104 1.42 5.25 3.45
N ILE A 105 1.07 4.63 2.32
CA ILE A 105 1.51 3.29 1.94
C ILE A 105 3.03 3.28 1.74
N LEU A 106 3.59 4.18 0.92
CA LEU A 106 5.03 4.23 0.64
C LEU A 106 5.89 4.57 1.88
N ASN A 107 5.34 5.26 2.87
CA ASN A 107 6.08 5.66 4.08
C ASN A 107 5.94 4.68 5.26
N ARG A 108 5.16 3.61 5.14
CA ARG A 108 4.78 2.74 6.28
C ARG A 108 5.94 1.87 6.78
N GLU A 109 6.85 1.43 5.90
CA GLU A 109 7.96 0.56 6.27
C GLU A 109 8.96 1.22 7.24
N LYS A 110 9.12 2.55 7.14
CA LYS A 110 10.03 3.31 8.02
C LYS A 110 9.55 3.36 9.48
N LYS A 111 8.24 3.24 9.71
CA LYS A 111 7.64 3.38 11.05
C LYS A 111 7.53 2.06 11.82
N SER A 112 7.37 0.93 11.13
CA SER A 112 7.13 -0.37 11.78
C SER A 112 8.41 -1.03 12.32
N ARG A 113 9.57 -0.82 11.68
CA ARG A 113 10.85 -1.42 12.11
C ARG A 113 11.34 -0.89 13.47
N LYS A 114 10.99 0.35 13.84
CA LYS A 114 11.46 0.99 15.10
C LYS A 114 10.87 0.36 16.37
N LYS A 115 9.82 -0.47 16.29
CA LYS A 115 9.13 -1.04 17.46
C LYS A 115 9.59 -2.44 17.87
N ARG A 116 10.50 -3.07 17.11
CA ARG A 116 10.91 -4.48 17.34
C ARG A 116 12.31 -4.65 17.94
N THR A 117 13.04 -3.58 18.24
CA THR A 117 14.44 -3.66 18.68
C THR A 117 14.67 -3.49 20.18
N SER A 118 13.62 -3.44 21.02
CA SER A 118 13.76 -3.06 22.43
C SER A 118 13.48 -4.16 23.46
N LYS A 119 13.15 -5.40 23.06
CA LYS A 119 12.63 -6.40 24.01
C LYS A 119 12.85 -7.85 23.57
N ASP A 120 14.08 -8.20 23.16
CA ASP A 120 14.65 -9.56 23.21
C ASP A 120 15.95 -9.54 22.38
N GLN A 121 17.06 -9.23 23.04
CA GLN A 121 18.39 -9.60 22.58
C GLN A 121 18.81 -10.77 23.47
N PRO A 122 18.88 -12.02 22.97
CA PRO A 122 19.66 -13.06 23.64
C PRO A 122 21.14 -12.72 23.44
N ALA A 123 21.85 -12.50 24.54
CA ALA A 123 23.30 -12.36 24.56
C ALA A 123 23.93 -13.67 24.03
N THR A 124 24.56 -13.60 22.86
CA THR A 124 25.60 -14.57 22.50
C THR A 124 26.91 -14.04 23.02
N ASP A 125 27.33 -14.66 24.11
CA ASP A 125 28.64 -14.56 24.75
C ASP A 125 29.73 -15.20 23.86
N ALA A 126 30.97 -14.79 24.12
CA ALA A 126 32.08 -14.65 23.21
C ALA A 126 32.96 -15.90 22.97
N GLY A 127 33.80 -15.79 21.94
CA GLY A 127 35.04 -16.53 21.72
C GLY A 127 35.21 -16.87 20.25
N GLU A 128 36.29 -16.56 19.53
CA GLU A 128 37.58 -15.96 19.82
C GLU A 128 38.21 -15.59 18.46
N THR A 129 39.05 -14.55 18.47
CA THR A 129 40.04 -13.99 17.51
C THR A 129 40.44 -14.81 16.26
N VAL A 130 40.80 -14.24 15.10
CA VAL A 130 42.04 -13.48 14.75
C VAL A 130 41.88 -12.90 13.30
N PRO A 131 42.57 -11.79 12.91
CA PRO A 131 42.28 -11.00 11.71
C PRO A 131 43.09 -11.40 10.48
N SER A 132 42.71 -10.91 9.30
CA SER A 132 43.59 -10.85 8.13
C SER A 132 43.35 -9.57 7.35
N GLU A 133 44.34 -8.70 7.44
CA GLU A 133 44.58 -7.55 6.56
C GLU A 133 45.47 -8.00 5.40
N THR A 134 45.09 -7.66 4.18
CA THR A 134 45.94 -7.38 2.99
C THR A 134 44.94 -7.06 1.87
N GLY A 135 44.95 -5.93 1.18
CA GLY A 135 46.00 -4.98 0.86
C GLY A 135 45.90 -4.74 -0.65
N THR A 136 45.90 -3.48 -1.06
CA THR A 136 46.40 -3.03 -2.38
C THR A 136 45.53 -3.26 -3.62
N ALA A 137 44.89 -2.20 -4.12
CA ALA A 137 45.32 -1.51 -5.35
C ALA A 137 44.28 -0.47 -5.79
N GLU A 138 44.61 0.79 -5.50
CA GLU A 138 44.34 1.98 -6.32
C GLU A 138 44.98 1.80 -7.71
N PRO A 139 44.42 2.38 -8.79
CA PRO A 139 45.03 3.64 -9.24
C PRO A 139 44.06 4.70 -9.74
N GLU A 140 44.57 5.91 -9.59
CA GLU A 140 44.17 7.25 -10.01
C GLU A 140 43.87 7.47 -11.52
N VAL A 141 42.86 8.35 -11.77
CA VAL A 141 42.63 9.45 -12.77
C VAL A 141 43.47 9.55 -14.09
N PRO A 142 43.05 10.29 -15.17
CA PRO A 142 42.27 11.56 -15.20
C PRO A 142 41.37 11.86 -16.44
N GLU A 143 40.86 13.10 -16.47
CA GLU A 143 40.34 13.90 -17.61
C GLU A 143 38.98 13.51 -18.22
N GLY A 144 38.05 14.41 -18.57
CA GLY A 144 38.07 15.85 -18.70
C GLY A 144 37.03 16.20 -19.78
N SER A 145 36.04 17.05 -19.47
CA SER A 145 35.30 17.85 -20.46
C SER A 145 34.27 18.72 -19.76
N GLU A 146 34.72 19.93 -19.46
CA GLU A 146 33.91 21.11 -19.24
C GLU A 146 33.37 21.59 -20.60
N THR A 147 32.06 21.80 -20.71
CA THR A 147 31.36 22.70 -21.66
C THR A 147 29.87 22.62 -21.30
N SER A 148 29.06 23.65 -21.19
CA SER A 148 29.24 25.09 -21.30
C SER A 148 28.09 25.72 -20.52
N ALA A 149 28.38 26.86 -19.90
CA ALA A 149 27.37 27.84 -19.56
C ALA A 149 26.51 28.19 -20.79
N SER A 150 25.19 28.32 -20.59
CA SER A 150 24.41 29.24 -21.41
C SER A 150 23.33 29.88 -20.53
N ALA A 151 23.68 31.06 -20.06
CA ALA A 151 22.74 32.08 -19.65
C ALA A 151 21.98 32.61 -20.88
N SER A 152 20.68 32.86 -20.74
CA SER A 152 19.83 33.75 -21.54
C SER A 152 18.50 33.80 -20.78
N GLU A 153 18.28 34.76 -19.88
CA GLU A 153 17.94 36.16 -20.13
C GLU A 153 16.55 36.34 -20.77
N GLN A 154 15.66 36.86 -19.92
CA GLN A 154 14.51 37.75 -20.13
C GLN A 154 13.66 37.64 -21.42
N ALA A 155 12.35 37.52 -21.21
CA ALA A 155 11.39 38.54 -21.69
C ALA A 155 10.01 38.31 -21.08
N ASP A 156 9.60 39.28 -20.27
CA ASP A 156 8.27 39.89 -20.21
C ASP A 156 7.23 39.35 -21.20
N ARG A 157 6.09 38.88 -20.67
CA ARG A 157 4.74 39.24 -21.16
C ARG A 157 3.76 39.33 -20.00
N GLU A 158 3.64 40.56 -19.50
CA GLU A 158 2.44 41.14 -18.91
C GLU A 158 1.28 41.16 -19.95
N SER A 159 0.05 41.42 -19.50
CA SER A 159 -1.23 41.44 -20.24
C SER A 159 -1.88 40.07 -20.50
N THR A 160 -3.15 39.81 -20.19
CA THR A 160 -4.26 40.70 -19.86
C THR A 160 -5.40 39.85 -19.31
N VAL A 161 -5.97 40.27 -18.18
CA VAL A 161 -7.33 39.90 -17.76
C VAL A 161 -8.27 40.92 -18.38
N PRO A 162 -9.39 40.47 -18.98
CA PRO A 162 -10.67 41.05 -18.62
C PRO A 162 -11.71 39.91 -18.40
N GLU A 163 -12.47 39.96 -17.31
CA GLU A 163 -13.81 40.59 -17.28
C GLU A 163 -14.85 39.58 -17.81
N SER A 164 -15.57 38.90 -16.92
CA SER A 164 -16.83 39.35 -16.29
C SER A 164 -18.04 38.72 -16.97
N ALA A 165 -18.89 38.13 -16.13
CA ALA A 165 -20.35 38.07 -16.24
C ALA A 165 -20.97 37.58 -17.56
N ALA A 166 -21.43 36.33 -17.58
CA ALA A 166 -22.83 35.98 -17.27
C ALA A 166 -23.24 34.68 -18.01
N PRO A 167 -23.98 33.78 -17.33
CA PRO A 167 -24.72 32.69 -17.97
C PRO A 167 -26.13 33.16 -18.35
N ASP A 168 -26.48 33.05 -19.62
CA ASP A 168 -27.87 33.21 -20.07
C ASP A 168 -28.21 32.07 -21.03
N SER A 169 -29.23 31.30 -20.63
CA SER A 169 -30.30 30.68 -21.46
C SER A 169 -29.89 29.88 -22.71
N VAL A 170 -30.42 28.69 -22.97
CA VAL A 170 -31.84 28.46 -23.28
C VAL A 170 -32.21 27.00 -23.01
N ALA A 171 -33.39 26.80 -22.43
CA ALA A 171 -34.12 25.56 -22.44
C ALA A 171 -34.95 25.44 -23.73
N GLU A 172 -34.88 24.31 -24.42
CA GLU A 172 -35.94 23.69 -25.24
C GLU A 172 -35.65 22.18 -25.18
N ASP A 173 -36.45 21.37 -24.47
CA ASP A 173 -37.76 20.85 -24.88
C ASP A 173 -37.70 20.13 -26.24
N LEU A 174 -37.87 18.80 -26.23
CA LEU A 174 -38.89 18.09 -27.02
C LEU A 174 -38.70 16.55 -26.96
N ALA A 175 -39.82 15.90 -26.60
CA ALA A 175 -40.34 14.60 -27.04
C ALA A 175 -39.44 13.35 -26.92
N ALA A 176 -39.75 12.37 -26.08
CA ALA A 176 -40.85 11.41 -26.23
C ALA A 176 -40.85 10.69 -27.59
N GLU A 177 -40.28 9.47 -27.64
CA GLU A 177 -40.90 8.42 -28.44
C GLU A 177 -40.65 7.05 -27.82
N ALA A 178 -41.75 6.43 -27.41
CA ALA A 178 -41.85 5.03 -27.08
C ALA A 178 -42.11 4.24 -28.38
N SER A 179 -41.39 3.13 -28.55
CA SER A 179 -41.81 1.96 -29.33
C SER A 179 -40.99 0.78 -28.79
N ALA A 180 -41.53 -0.14 -28.00
CA ALA A 180 -42.66 -1.06 -28.20
C ALA A 180 -42.39 -2.13 -29.27
N ALA A 181 -42.58 -3.38 -28.82
CA ALA A 181 -42.74 -4.63 -29.58
C ALA A 181 -41.47 -5.20 -30.24
N ALA A 182 -41.23 -6.51 -30.30
CA ALA A 182 -41.84 -7.72 -29.76
C ALA A 182 -40.96 -8.90 -30.27
N VAL A 183 -41.23 -10.13 -29.78
CA VAL A 183 -40.80 -11.42 -30.37
C VAL A 183 -39.33 -11.77 -29.97
N GLU A 184 -38.99 -12.90 -29.34
CA GLU A 184 -39.49 -14.25 -29.54
C GLU A 184 -39.24 -15.09 -28.28
N ALA A 185 -40.25 -15.87 -27.90
CA ALA A 185 -40.12 -16.96 -26.95
C ALA A 185 -39.38 -18.13 -27.61
N SER A 186 -38.41 -18.72 -26.92
CA SER A 186 -37.93 -20.06 -27.24
C SER A 186 -37.72 -20.86 -25.95
N PRO A 187 -38.70 -21.70 -25.54
CA PRO A 187 -38.47 -22.74 -24.55
C PRO A 187 -37.74 -23.90 -25.22
N GLY A 188 -36.41 -23.90 -25.12
CA GLY A 188 -35.56 -25.03 -25.47
C GLY A 188 -35.78 -26.19 -24.50
N SER A 189 -36.66 -27.10 -24.90
CA SER A 189 -36.82 -28.45 -24.38
C SER A 189 -35.47 -29.18 -24.30
N SER A 190 -35.14 -29.79 -23.17
CA SER A 190 -34.09 -30.80 -23.04
C SER A 190 -34.41 -31.70 -21.85
N GLU A 191 -35.38 -32.56 -22.08
CA GLU A 191 -35.62 -33.81 -21.38
C GLU A 191 -34.45 -34.77 -21.64
N LEU A 192 -33.65 -35.06 -20.61
CA LEU A 192 -32.77 -36.24 -20.58
C LEU A 192 -32.78 -36.86 -19.18
N GLN A 193 -33.78 -37.71 -19.01
CA GLN A 193 -33.71 -39.05 -18.43
C GLN A 193 -32.29 -39.53 -18.10
N ASN A 194 -32.02 -39.77 -16.81
CA ASN A 194 -31.09 -40.80 -16.40
C ASN A 194 -31.62 -41.50 -15.16
N GLN A 195 -31.61 -42.83 -15.27
CA GLN A 195 -32.05 -43.82 -14.31
C GLN A 195 -31.20 -43.83 -13.05
#